data_AF-A0A849FW44-F1
#
_entry.id   AF-A0A849FW44-F1
#
_cell.length_a   1.000
_cell.length_b   1.000
_cell.length_c   1.000
_cell.angle_alpha   90.00
_cell.angle_beta   90.00
_cell.angle_gamma   90.00
#
_symmetry.space_group_name_H-M   'P 1'
#
loop_
_entity.id
_entity.type
_entity.pdbx_description
1 polymer ?
#
loop_
_entity_poly.entity_id
_entity_poly.type
_entity_poly.pdbx_seq_one_letter_code
_entity_poly.pdbx_strand_id
1 'polypeptide(L)' 'VFGRSDFARIARGFGAGGERITDLTALPDRIAAFRKTGGAAIWDFPVCDQVASPVIRRAHPPKSAT' A
#
# COMPACT_ATOMS: atom_id res chain seq x y z
N VAL A 1 -18.74 9.34 -6.20
CA VAL A 1 -17.43 10.02 -6.32
C VAL A 1 -16.39 9.40 -5.37
N PHE A 2 -16.35 8.08 -5.23
CA PHE A 2 -15.37 7.41 -4.35
C PHE A 2 -14.52 6.47 -5.20
N GLY A 3 -13.57 7.06 -5.92
CA GLY A 3 -12.47 6.33 -6.55
C GLY A 3 -11.33 6.11 -5.57
N ARG A 4 -10.38 5.25 -5.95
CA ARG A 4 -9.18 5.02 -5.16
C ARG A 4 -8.33 6.29 -5.13
N SER A 5 -8.07 6.82 -3.93
CA SER A 5 -7.22 8.01 -3.76
C SER A 5 -5.81 7.76 -4.33
N ASP A 6 -5.29 8.73 -5.08
CA ASP A 6 -3.90 8.72 -5.53
C ASP A 6 -3.03 9.41 -4.47
N PHE A 7 -2.62 8.65 -3.45
CA PHE A 7 -1.79 9.14 -2.36
C PHE A 7 -0.38 9.54 -2.82
N ALA A 8 0.14 8.88 -3.86
CA ALA A 8 1.43 9.22 -4.46
C ALA A 8 1.40 10.63 -5.05
N ARG A 9 0.33 11.00 -5.77
CA ARG A 9 0.15 12.37 -6.29
C ARG A 9 -0.01 13.39 -5.17
N ILE A 10 -0.76 13.06 -4.12
CA ILE A 10 -0.93 13.96 -2.96
C ILE A 10 0.44 14.24 -2.32
N ALA A 11 1.25 13.21 -2.06
CA ALA A 11 2.58 13.37 -1.46
C ALA A 11 3.47 14.34 -2.24
N ARG A 12 3.49 14.21 -3.57
CA ARG A 12 4.26 15.11 -4.46
C ARG A 12 3.79 16.56 -4.36
N GLY A 13 2.50 16.80 -4.16
CA GLY A 13 1.95 18.14 -3.94
C GLY A 13 2.46 18.82 -2.66
N PHE A 14 2.88 18.04 -1.66
CA PHE A 14 3.50 18.52 -0.42
C PHE A 14 5.03 18.54 -0.46
N GLY A 15 5.64 18.29 -1.63
CA GLY A 15 7.10 18.22 -1.78
C GLY A 15 7.74 16.94 -1.21
N ALA A 16 6.93 15.93 -0.87
CA ALA A 16 7.42 14.61 -0.46
C ALA A 16 7.56 13.66 -1.66
N GLY A 17 8.37 12.62 -1.50
CA GLY A 17 8.38 11.49 -2.42
C GLY A 17 7.02 10.80 -2.45
N GLY A 18 6.57 10.37 -3.62
CA GLY A 18 5.27 9.72 -3.78
C GLY A 18 5.30 8.65 -4.85
N GLU A 19 5.14 7.39 -4.45
CA GLU A 19 5.16 6.23 -5.34
C GLU A 19 3.97 5.31 -5.10
N ARG A 20 3.40 4.77 -6.19
CA ARG A 20 2.47 3.64 -6.13
C ARG A 20 3.23 2.36 -6.44
N ILE A 21 3.15 1.40 -5.53
CA ILE A 21 3.84 0.11 -5.63
C ILE A 21 2.83 -0.95 -6.05
N THR A 22 2.92 -1.40 -7.31
CA THR A 22 2.11 -2.51 -7.84
C THR A 22 2.88 -3.83 -7.91
N ASP A 23 4.19 -3.78 -7.68
CA ASP A 23 5.08 -4.93 -7.68
C ASP A 23 6.00 -4.87 -6.46
N LEU A 24 5.91 -5.87 -5.60
CA LEU A 24 6.69 -5.96 -4.38
C LEU A 24 8.16 -6.33 -4.64
N THR A 25 8.50 -6.90 -5.80
CA THR A 25 9.92 -7.20 -6.10
C THR A 25 10.74 -5.95 -6.31
N ALA A 26 10.12 -4.82 -6.65
CA ALA A 26 10.80 -3.54 -6.79
C ALA A 26 11.14 -2.88 -5.44
N LEU A 27 10.54 -3.33 -4.33
CA LEU A 27 10.63 -2.67 -3.04
C LEU A 27 12.05 -2.50 -2.49
N PRO A 28 12.95 -3.52 -2.57
CA PRO A 28 14.33 -3.36 -2.09
C PRO A 28 15.08 -2.22 -2.77
N ASP A 29 14.93 -2.09 -4.09
CA ASP A 29 15.57 -1.03 -4.87
C ASP A 29 14.98 0.35 -4.54
N ARG A 30 13.66 0.44 -4.31
CA ARG A 30 13.02 1.70 -3.87
C ARG A 30 13.50 2.13 -2.49
N ILE A 31 13.68 1.18 -1.55
CA ILE A 31 14.26 1.45 -0.22
C ILE A 31 15.69 1.98 -0.37
N ALA A 32 16.50 1.32 -1.20
CA ALA A 32 17.88 1.73 -1.44
C ALA A 32 17.96 3.14 -2.07
N ALA A 33 17.07 3.47 -3.00
CA ALA A 33 16.98 4.80 -3.61
C ALA A 33 16.57 5.86 -2.58
N PHE A 34 15.51 5.60 -1.80
CA PHE A 34 15.03 6.52 -0.77
C PHE A 34 16.09 6.82 0.30
N ARG A 35 16.87 5.81 0.70
CA ARG A 35 17.98 5.99 1.65
C ARG A 35 19.06 6.96 1.15
N LYS A 36 19.24 7.09 -0.17
CA LYS A 36 20.22 8.02 -0.77
C LYS A 36 19.70 9.45 -0.82
N THR A 37 18.40 9.64 -1.04
CA THR A 37 17.78 10.98 -1.14
C THR A 37 17.44 11.55 0.23
N GLY A 38 17.03 10.71 1.18
CA GLY A 38 16.47 11.14 2.46
C GLY A 38 15.12 11.85 2.31
N GLY A 39 14.68 12.53 3.38
CA GLY A 39 13.41 13.27 3.41
C GLY A 39 12.19 12.41 3.73
N ALA A 40 11.01 12.87 3.31
CA ALA A 40 9.73 12.19 3.51
C ALA A 40 9.25 11.52 2.22
N ALA A 41 8.63 10.34 2.33
CA ALA A 41 8.01 9.66 1.21
C ALA A 41 6.71 8.94 1.63
N ILE A 42 5.74 8.88 0.71
CA ILE A 42 4.53 8.05 0.82
C ILE A 42 4.59 6.95 -0.24
N TRP A 43 4.42 5.70 0.22
CA TRP A 43 4.34 4.53 -0.64
C TRP A 43 2.93 3.96 -0.59
N ASP A 44 2.22 4.07 -1.71
CA ASP A 44 0.84 3.60 -1.91
C ASP A 44 0.84 2.15 -2.37
N PHE A 45 0.33 1.24 -1.54
CA PHE A 45 0.19 -0.19 -1.84
C PHE A 45 -1.29 -0.55 -2.05
N PRO A 46 -1.73 -0.78 -3.30
CA PRO A 46 -3.08 -1.25 -3.56
C PRO A 46 -3.28 -2.68 -3.05
N VAL A 47 -4.20 -2.89 -2.11
CA VAL A 47 -4.61 -4.22 -1.61
C VAL A 47 -5.96 -4.61 -2.20
N CYS A 48 -6.11 -5.84 -2.69
CA CYS A 48 -7.41 -6.34 -3.16
C CYS A 48 -8.38 -6.48 -1.98
N ASP A 49 -9.61 -5.95 -2.13
CA ASP A 49 -10.67 -6.02 -1.13
C ASP A 49 -11.21 -7.45 -0.93
N GLN A 50 -11.00 -8.33 -1.89
CA GLN A 50 -11.32 -9.76 -1.80
C GLN A 50 -10.33 -10.54 -0.92
N VAL A 51 -9.18 -9.95 -0.57
CA VAL A 51 -8.15 -10.59 0.25
C VAL A 51 -8.39 -10.23 1.71
N ALA A 52 -9.10 -11.09 2.43
CA ALA A 52 -9.28 -10.95 3.87
C ALA A 52 -7.97 -11.25 4.63
N SER A 53 -7.63 -10.41 5.60
CA SER A 53 -6.45 -10.63 6.42
C SER A 53 -6.58 -11.93 7.24
N PRO A 54 -5.47 -12.62 7.56
CA PRO A 54 -5.51 -13.82 8.40
C PRO A 54 -6.20 -13.58 9.75
N VAL A 55 -6.05 -12.38 10.32
CA VAL A 55 -6.70 -11.99 11.59
C VAL A 55 -8.21 -11.91 11.40
N ILE A 56 -8.69 -11.25 10.34
CA ILE A 56 -10.12 -11.14 10.04
C ILE A 56 -10.74 -12.53 9.80
N ARG A 57 -10.05 -13.42 9.07
CA ARG A 57 -10.52 -14.81 8.86
C ARG A 57 -10.65 -15.60 10.16
N ARG A 58 -9.77 -15.38 11.15
CA ARG A 58 -9.84 -16.04 12.46
C ARG A 58 -10.96 -15.49 13.33
N ALA A 59 -11.19 -14.17 13.29
CA ALA A 59 -12.26 -13.53 14.05
C ALA A 59 -13.66 -13.82 13.49
N HIS A 60 -13.76 -14.10 12.18
CA HIS A 60 -15.01 -14.39 11.48
C HIS A 60 -14.88 -15.71 10.72
N PRO A 61 -14.82 -16.86 11.41
CA PRO A 61 -14.78 -18.15 10.75
C PRO A 61 -16.05 -18.35 9.90
N PRO A 62 -15.95 -19.02 8.73
CA PRO A 62 -17.12 -19.33 7.93
C PRO A 62 -18.12 -20.11 8.77
N LYS A 63 -19.41 -19.78 8.65
CA LYS A 63 -20.48 -20.49 9.34
C LYS A 63 -20.40 -21.96 8.94
N SER A 64 -20.24 -22.86 9.91
CA SER A 64 -20.24 -24.30 9.65
C SER A 64 -21.50 -24.65 8.86
N ALA A 65 -21.34 -25.25 7.68
CA ALA A 65 -22.46 -25.79 6.93
C ALA A 65 -22.99 -27.01 7.70
N THR A 66 -24.23 -26.92 8.18
CA THR A 66 -25.00 -28.06 8.71
C THR A 66 -25.45 -28.94 7.56
#